data_AF-A0A8S3K783-F1
#
_entry.id   AF-A0A8S3K783-F1
#
_cell.length_a   1.000
_cell.length_b   1.000
_cell.length_c   1.000
_cell.angle_alpha   90.00
_cell.angle_beta   90.00
_cell.angle_gamma   90.00
#
_symmetry.space_group_name_H-M   'P 1'
#
loop_
_entity.id
_entity.type
_entity.pdbx_description
1 polymer ?
#
loop_
_entity_poly.entity_id
_entity_poly.type
_entity_poly.pdbx_seq_one_letter_code
_entity_poly.pdbx_strand_id
1 'polypeptide(L)'
;QLNKYISQCQFLPDINNEHKTLNETYCTNILKLNAFVMTYSDLDEVVTPRESGWFLGYAEQSLNIETWNTSRQFMEDLIGMRTLWKQGKLFMFISHTRHQDTPHAPNRDFFFEKSFAIF
;
A
#
# COMPACT_ATOMS: atom_id res chain seq x y z
N GLN A 1 -3.15 -0.34 -21.44
CA GLN A 1 -4.20 -0.23 -20.40
C GLN A 1 -3.84 0.83 -19.36
N LEU A 2 -2.58 0.92 -18.92
CA LEU A 2 -2.09 1.95 -17.97
C LEU A 2 -2.42 3.41 -18.38
N ASN A 3 -2.15 3.80 -19.63
CA ASN A 3 -2.49 5.16 -20.10
C ASN A 3 -3.99 5.50 -19.98
N LYS A 4 -4.87 4.50 -20.19
CA LYS A 4 -6.32 4.68 -20.04
C LYS A 4 -6.69 4.84 -18.56
N TYR A 5 -6.07 4.05 -17.69
CA TYR A 5 -6.23 4.18 -16.24
C TYR A 5 -5.79 5.57 -15.75
N ILE A 6 -4.59 6.04 -16.11
CA ILE A 6 -4.09 7.36 -15.70
C ILE A 6 -4.95 8.51 -16.26
N SER A 7 -5.50 8.38 -17.47
CA SER A 7 -6.28 9.46 -18.10
C SER A 7 -7.77 9.47 -17.77
N GLN A 8 -8.34 8.34 -17.35
CA GLN A 8 -9.79 8.21 -17.13
C GLN A 8 -10.18 7.92 -15.68
N CYS A 9 -9.29 7.35 -14.87
CA CYS A 9 -9.56 7.18 -13.44
C CYS A 9 -9.33 8.51 -12.73
N GLN A 10 -10.40 9.09 -12.18
CA GLN A 10 -10.35 10.40 -11.54
C GLN A 10 -9.82 10.39 -10.11
N PHE A 11 -9.68 9.20 -9.52
CA PHE A 11 -9.38 9.07 -8.09
C PHE A 11 -8.02 8.41 -7.82
N LEU A 12 -7.83 7.15 -8.18
CA LEU A 12 -6.62 6.41 -7.82
C LEU A 12 -5.33 7.05 -8.33
N PRO A 13 -5.19 7.44 -9.62
CA PRO A 13 -3.99 8.11 -10.09
C PRO A 13 -3.70 9.45 -9.42
N ASP A 14 -4.73 10.15 -8.94
CA ASP A 14 -4.58 11.41 -8.21
C ASP A 14 -4.00 11.14 -6.82
N ILE A 15 -4.69 10.36 -5.99
CA ILE A 15 -4.26 10.13 -4.60
C ILE A 15 -2.95 9.34 -4.49
N ASN A 16 -2.62 8.55 -5.51
CA ASN A 16 -1.35 7.84 -5.60
C ASN A 16 -0.21 8.70 -6.17
N ASN A 17 -0.46 9.95 -6.56
CA ASN A 17 0.53 10.82 -7.21
C ASN A 17 1.14 10.22 -8.50
N GLU A 18 0.32 9.52 -9.30
CA GLU A 18 0.80 8.82 -10.50
C GLU A 18 0.87 9.71 -11.75
N HIS A 19 0.26 10.89 -11.70
CA HIS A 19 0.32 11.88 -12.78
C HIS A 19 1.73 12.49 -12.94
N LYS A 20 1.95 13.20 -14.06
CA LYS A 20 3.21 13.93 -14.31
C LYS A 20 3.43 15.08 -13.33
N THR A 21 2.34 15.73 -12.91
CA THR A 21 2.37 16.79 -11.91
C THR A 21 2.08 16.15 -10.56
N LEU A 22 3.03 16.21 -9.64
CA LEU A 22 2.91 15.62 -8.31
C LEU A 22 2.25 16.61 -7.34
N ASN A 23 1.40 16.10 -6.46
CA ASN A 23 0.89 16.87 -5.34
C ASN A 23 1.75 16.61 -4.09
N GLU A 24 2.66 17.53 -3.79
CA GLU A 24 3.58 17.42 -2.65
C GLU A 24 2.85 17.36 -1.30
N THR A 25 1.62 17.89 -1.22
CA THR A 25 0.84 17.88 0.02
C THR A 25 0.43 16.47 0.43
N TYR A 26 0.20 15.56 -0.54
CA TYR A 26 -0.16 14.18 -0.26
C TYR A 26 0.99 13.44 0.42
N CYS A 27 2.20 13.50 -0.17
CA CYS A 27 3.41 12.93 0.43
C CYS A 27 3.67 13.55 1.83
N THR A 28 3.63 14.89 1.93
CA THR A 28 3.83 15.60 3.21
C THR A 28 2.87 15.13 4.30
N ASN A 29 1.61 14.83 3.96
CA ASN A 29 0.62 14.36 4.92
C ASN A 29 0.82 12.90 5.32
N ILE A 30 1.14 12.00 4.37
CA ILE A 30 1.44 10.60 4.67
C ILE A 30 2.68 10.47 5.56
N LEU A 31 3.71 11.30 5.35
CA LEU A 31 4.93 11.29 6.15
C LEU A 31 4.71 11.69 7.63
N LYS A 32 3.56 12.28 7.98
CA LYS A 32 3.19 12.59 9.38
C LYS A 32 2.74 11.36 10.17
N LEU A 33 2.48 10.22 9.50
CA LEU A 33 2.06 9.00 10.18
C LEU A 33 3.14 8.53 11.17
N ASN A 34 2.69 8.04 12.31
CA ASN A 34 3.56 7.35 13.27
C ASN A 34 3.89 5.94 12.79
N ALA A 35 2.91 5.26 12.20
CA ALA A 35 3.05 3.97 11.55
C ALA A 35 2.10 3.89 10.35
N PHE A 36 2.58 3.32 9.25
CA PHE A 36 1.79 2.95 8.08
C PHE A 36 1.78 1.44 7.98
N VAL A 37 0.69 0.84 8.46
CA VAL A 37 0.51 -0.61 8.53
C VAL A 37 -0.34 -1.06 7.35
N MET A 38 0.21 -1.98 6.56
CA MET A 38 -0.42 -2.55 5.38
C MET A 38 -0.61 -4.06 5.58
N THR A 39 -1.76 -4.57 5.14
CA THR A 39 -2.08 -5.98 5.27
C THR A 39 -2.90 -6.45 4.08
N TYR A 40 -2.69 -7.70 3.68
CA TYR A 40 -3.64 -8.43 2.84
C TYR A 40 -3.88 -9.82 3.41
N SER A 41 -4.83 -10.55 2.84
CA SER A 41 -5.02 -11.96 3.15
C SER A 41 -4.63 -12.85 1.98
N ASP A 42 -3.86 -13.89 2.26
CA ASP A 42 -3.54 -14.94 1.28
C ASP A 42 -4.74 -15.86 0.97
N LEU A 43 -5.87 -15.67 1.66
CA LEU A 43 -7.16 -16.32 1.40
C LEU A 43 -8.21 -15.36 0.82
N ASP A 44 -7.84 -14.12 0.44
CA ASP A 44 -8.80 -13.15 -0.08
C ASP A 44 -9.30 -13.52 -1.49
N GLU A 45 -10.59 -13.81 -1.67
CA GLU A 45 -11.16 -14.14 -2.98
C GLU A 45 -11.93 -12.97 -3.61
N VAL A 46 -11.92 -11.80 -2.98
CA VAL A 46 -12.65 -10.59 -3.40
C VAL A 46 -11.72 -9.59 -4.07
N VAL A 47 -10.56 -9.35 -3.47
CA VAL A 47 -9.61 -8.35 -3.94
C VAL A 47 -8.62 -8.98 -4.93
N THR A 48 -8.49 -8.36 -6.11
CA THR A 48 -7.59 -8.83 -7.17
C THR A 48 -6.77 -7.66 -7.73
N PRO A 49 -5.43 -7.69 -7.63
CA PRO A 49 -4.61 -8.67 -6.90
C PRO A 49 -4.75 -8.49 -5.38
N ARG A 50 -4.59 -9.58 -4.63
CA ARG A 50 -4.71 -9.59 -3.15
C ARG A 50 -3.66 -8.66 -2.52
N GLU A 51 -2.49 -8.64 -3.13
CA GLU A 51 -1.32 -7.86 -2.77
C GLU A 51 -1.52 -6.34 -2.92
N SER A 52 -2.64 -5.90 -3.50
CA SER A 52 -3.04 -4.48 -3.45
C SER A 52 -3.19 -3.95 -2.02
N GLY A 53 -3.45 -4.82 -1.03
CA GLY A 53 -3.40 -4.47 0.40
C GLY A 53 -2.00 -4.08 0.89
N TRP A 54 -0.94 -4.39 0.13
CA TRP A 54 0.44 -3.92 0.31
C TRP A 54 0.86 -2.86 -0.72
N PHE A 55 -0.12 -2.16 -1.33
CA PHE A 55 0.13 -1.18 -2.38
C PHE A 55 0.78 -1.76 -3.65
N LEU A 56 0.61 -3.06 -3.90
CA LEU A 56 1.18 -3.73 -5.08
C LEU A 56 0.14 -3.87 -6.19
N GLY A 57 0.59 -3.64 -7.42
CA GLY A 57 -0.19 -3.86 -8.62
C GLY A 57 0.34 -5.02 -9.47
N TYR A 58 -0.20 -5.10 -10.68
CA TYR A 58 0.40 -5.90 -11.75
C TYR A 58 1.52 -5.12 -12.42
N ALA A 59 2.59 -5.81 -12.83
CA ALA A 59 3.64 -5.23 -13.64
C ALA A 59 3.09 -4.77 -15.00
N GLU A 60 3.63 -3.68 -15.56
CA GLU A 60 3.07 -3.03 -16.76
C GLU A 60 2.84 -3.94 -17.97
N GLN A 61 3.66 -4.99 -18.12
CA GLN A 61 3.71 -5.85 -19.30
C GLN A 61 3.34 -7.31 -19.00
N SER A 62 2.87 -7.63 -17.79
CA SER A 62 2.51 -9.01 -17.42
C SER A 62 1.47 -9.04 -16.30
N LEU A 63 0.84 -10.20 -16.09
CA LEU A 63 -0.03 -10.42 -14.92
C LEU A 63 0.75 -10.82 -13.66
N ASN A 64 2.08 -10.66 -13.68
CA ASN A 64 2.89 -10.86 -12.48
C ASN A 64 2.68 -9.70 -11.51
N ILE A 65 2.66 -10.02 -10.22
CA ILE A 65 2.62 -9.02 -9.15
C ILE A 65 3.96 -8.30 -9.08
N GLU A 66 3.93 -7.00 -8.88
CA GLU A 66 5.15 -6.20 -8.67
C GLU A 66 5.87 -6.61 -7.38
N THR A 67 7.20 -6.58 -7.38
CA THR A 67 7.95 -6.69 -6.12
C THR A 67 7.79 -5.39 -5.34
N TRP A 68 7.56 -5.50 -4.03
CA TRP A 68 7.18 -4.35 -3.19
C TRP A 68 8.16 -3.18 -3.18
N ASN A 69 9.45 -3.44 -3.39
CA ASN A 69 10.50 -2.44 -3.40
C ASN A 69 10.92 -2.00 -4.82
N THR A 70 10.26 -2.50 -5.86
CA THR A 70 10.57 -2.14 -7.27
C THR A 70 9.45 -1.37 -7.95
N SER A 71 8.29 -1.22 -7.32
CA SER A 71 7.18 -0.43 -7.89
C SER A 71 7.58 1.03 -8.06
N ARG A 72 6.99 1.70 -9.05
CA ARG A 72 7.18 3.14 -9.26
C ARG A 72 6.85 3.94 -7.99
N GLN A 73 5.78 3.55 -7.30
CA GLN A 73 5.33 4.19 -6.04
C GLN A 73 6.44 4.25 -4.99
N PHE A 74 7.19 3.15 -4.83
CA PHE A 74 8.29 3.06 -3.88
C PHE A 74 9.59 3.69 -4.42
N MET A 75 9.93 3.42 -5.68
CA MET A 75 11.18 3.86 -6.30
C MET A 75 11.22 5.37 -6.58
N GLU A 76 10.08 6.01 -6.84
CA GLU A 76 9.97 7.46 -6.98
C GLU A 76 9.50 8.14 -5.68
N ASP A 77 9.10 7.36 -4.68
CA ASP A 77 8.60 7.82 -3.37
C ASP A 77 7.39 8.77 -3.47
N LEU A 78 6.48 8.46 -4.39
CA LEU A 78 5.39 9.36 -4.82
C LEU A 78 4.49 9.83 -3.68
N ILE A 79 4.25 8.98 -2.68
CA ILE A 79 3.49 9.32 -1.46
C ILE A 79 4.31 9.17 -0.18
N GLY A 80 5.63 8.93 -0.27
CA GLY A 80 6.49 8.82 0.91
C GLY A 80 6.67 7.40 1.47
N MET A 81 6.27 6.35 0.77
CA MET A 81 6.40 4.95 1.24
C MET A 81 7.85 4.55 1.52
N ARG A 82 8.79 4.90 0.63
CA ARG A 82 10.20 4.57 0.82
C ARG A 82 10.79 5.36 1.97
N THR A 83 10.38 6.62 2.12
CA THR A 83 10.79 7.42 3.28
C THR A 83 10.26 6.83 4.59
N LEU A 84 8.99 6.44 4.67
CA LEU A 84 8.43 5.76 5.86
C LEU A 84 9.14 4.42 6.14
N TRP A 85 9.45 3.64 5.12
CA TRP A 85 10.21 2.39 5.28
C TRP A 85 11.60 2.64 5.86
N LYS A 86 12.34 3.63 5.34
CA LYS A 86 13.66 4.03 5.87
C LYS A 86 13.60 4.55 7.31
N GLN A 87 12.47 5.15 7.69
CA GLN A 87 12.23 5.62 9.06
C GLN A 87 11.76 4.51 10.01
N GLY A 88 11.60 3.27 9.54
CA GLY A 88 11.07 2.17 10.35
C GLY A 88 9.57 2.31 10.67
N LYS A 89 8.82 3.07 9.87
CA LYS A 89 7.40 3.37 10.09
C LYS A 89 6.45 2.62 9.15
N LEU A 90 6.95 1.91 8.15
CA LEU A 90 6.13 1.12 7.22
C LEU A 90 6.19 -0.36 7.60
N PHE A 91 5.04 -0.97 7.84
CA PHE A 91 4.91 -2.36 8.29
C PHE A 91 3.99 -3.15 7.36
N MET A 92 4.37 -4.38 7.05
CA MET A 92 3.65 -5.27 6.14
C MET A 92 3.34 -6.58 6.86
N PHE A 93 2.07 -6.98 6.86
CA PHE A 93 1.59 -8.23 7.47
C PHE A 93 0.72 -9.02 6.49
N ILE A 94 0.76 -10.35 6.62
CA ILE A 94 -0.15 -11.26 5.92
C ILE A 94 -1.11 -11.81 6.96
N SER A 95 -2.39 -11.88 6.60
CA SER A 95 -3.42 -12.56 7.37
C SER A 95 -3.91 -13.79 6.63
N HIS A 96 -4.60 -14.68 7.34
CA HIS A 96 -5.09 -15.96 6.82
C HIS A 96 -6.60 -16.06 7.01
N THR A 97 -7.33 -15.07 6.50
CA THR A 97 -8.78 -14.96 6.67
C THR A 97 -9.46 -14.58 5.36
N ARG A 98 -10.67 -15.08 5.08
CA ARG A 98 -11.37 -14.64 3.86
C ARG A 98 -11.89 -13.23 4.08
N HIS A 99 -11.99 -12.45 3.00
CA HIS A 99 -12.39 -11.05 3.05
C HIS A 99 -13.73 -10.83 3.79
N GLN A 100 -14.67 -11.76 3.59
CA GLN A 100 -16.04 -11.72 4.11
C GLN A 100 -16.21 -12.34 5.50
N ASP A 101 -15.16 -12.93 6.08
CA ASP A 101 -15.31 -13.59 7.37
C ASP A 101 -15.59 -12.51 8.45
N THR A 102 -16.70 -12.68 9.18
CA THR A 102 -17.16 -11.77 10.23
C THR A 102 -17.66 -12.57 11.45
N PRO A 103 -17.51 -12.08 12.70
CA PRO A 103 -16.78 -10.89 13.11
C PRO A 103 -15.30 -11.18 13.38
N HIS A 104 -14.42 -10.32 12.88
CA HIS A 104 -13.02 -10.27 13.30
C HIS A 104 -12.78 -8.99 14.07
N ALA A 105 -12.44 -9.09 15.34
CA ALA A 105 -11.90 -7.96 16.07
C ALA A 105 -10.49 -7.70 15.55
N PRO A 106 -10.17 -6.48 15.06
CA PRO A 106 -8.80 -6.14 14.72
C PRO A 106 -7.91 -6.39 15.93
N ASN A 107 -6.84 -7.16 15.76
CA ASN A 107 -5.89 -7.41 16.84
C ASN A 107 -5.02 -6.17 17.04
N ARG A 108 -5.58 -5.17 17.74
CA ARG A 108 -4.91 -3.88 18.00
C ARG A 108 -3.60 -4.11 18.72
N ASP A 109 -3.61 -4.96 19.75
CA ASP A 109 -2.42 -5.25 20.57
C ASP A 109 -1.28 -5.79 19.70
N PHE A 110 -1.58 -6.72 18.77
CA PHE A 110 -0.59 -7.19 17.80
C PHE A 110 0.03 -6.05 17.00
N PHE A 111 -0.77 -5.15 16.43
CA PHE A 111 -0.23 -4.03 15.65
C PHE A 111 0.56 -3.05 16.52
N PHE A 112 0.10 -2.77 17.74
CA PHE A 112 0.83 -1.88 18.65
C PHE A 112 2.16 -2.49 19.08
N GLU A 113 2.17 -3.75 19.51
CA GLU A 113 3.39 -4.45 19.88
C GLU A 113 4.35 -4.56 18.69
N LYS A 114 3.88 -4.93 17.49
CA LYS A 114 4.78 -5.15 16.35
C LYS A 114 5.24 -3.86 15.66
N SER A 115 4.46 -2.78 15.73
CA SER A 115 4.81 -1.52 15.09
C SER A 115 5.43 -0.48 16.03
N PHE A 116 5.24 -0.61 17.35
CA PHE A 116 5.74 0.37 18.33
C PHE A 116 6.69 -0.20 19.39
N ALA A 117 6.89 -1.52 19.51
CA ALA A 117 7.84 -2.08 20.48
C ALA A 117 9.34 -1.90 20.11
N ILE A 118 9.66 -1.06 19.12
CA ILE A 118 11.04 -0.70 18.75
C ILE A 118 11.45 0.66 19.37
N PHE A 119 10.64 1.23 20.27
CA PHE A 119 10.97 2.39 21.10
C PHE A 119 11.18 2.02 22.57
#